data_AF-A0A8H3BLJ2-F1
#
_entry.id   AF-A0A8H3BLJ2-F1
#
_cell.length_a   1.000
_cell.length_b   1.000
_cell.length_c   1.000
_cell.angle_alpha   90.00
_cell.angle_beta   90.00
_cell.angle_gamma   90.00
#
_symmetry.space_group_name_H-M   'P 1'
#
loop_
_entity.id
_entity.type
_entity.pdbx_description
1 polymer ?
#
loop_
_entity_poly.entity_id
_entity_poly.type
_entity_poly.pdbx_seq_one_letter_code
_entity_poly.pdbx_strand_id
1 'polypeptide(L)'
;MPFTPIQTLIGASMLGVSAYHVLTLNGRVLGVSGFAHRTNSWAIFKFRQLAHSASSEGDTPKDTSPDPEHLALLSITGLLAGGVAFGFLHRQLGGQLQSQLVDIYSTPLITPAQAAGLALAGFLVGIGSKLSNGCTSGHMLCGVSRLAPRSLAATITFFPVSVMTHLLLGKLPLFSLHLSPEQPTGQPAWQLALLLQLPILFYRYGAAFINGLVGERSARQFVSFATSFHFALGLVVSGMLRPSKILNFLDLTPTAMRNGSWDPSLAMVIIGGILPQVLLWVFSLGSHVCQVGTRPAFDYQWNIPMPGPEWWRDINSRLIIGATLFGVGWGMCGICPGPATVLLGAAMSGEMQSQLWKRVGMWAIGFATGGLLGGML
;
A
#
# COMPACT_ATOMS: atom_id res chain seq x y z
N MET A 1 23.79 -3.75 9.35
CA MET A 1 23.25 -3.11 8.13
C MET A 1 23.09 -1.61 8.35
N PRO A 2 23.10 -0.77 7.31
CA PRO A 2 23.02 0.67 7.48
C PRO A 2 21.60 1.09 7.87
N PHE A 3 21.46 1.50 9.12
CA PHE A 3 20.30 2.18 9.66
C PHE A 3 20.03 3.47 8.87
N THR A 4 18.85 3.61 8.24
CA THR A 4 18.47 4.79 7.43
C THR A 4 17.25 5.53 8.00
N PRO A 5 17.36 6.09 9.22
CA PRO A 5 16.21 6.69 9.91
C PRO A 5 15.65 7.90 9.19
N ILE A 6 16.51 8.82 8.73
CA ILE A 6 16.11 10.09 8.10
C ILE A 6 15.35 9.82 6.80
N GLN A 7 15.92 8.99 5.93
CA GLN A 7 15.28 8.61 4.66
C GLN A 7 13.91 7.97 4.91
N THR A 8 13.82 7.07 5.89
CA THR A 8 12.56 6.38 6.21
C THR A 8 11.53 7.35 6.78
N LEU A 9 11.95 8.25 7.66
CA LEU A 9 11.10 9.27 8.27
C LEU A 9 10.52 10.22 7.22
N ILE A 10 11.36 10.66 6.29
CA ILE A 10 10.97 11.54 5.19
C ILE A 10 9.95 10.83 4.28
N GLY A 11 10.27 9.63 3.80
CA GLY A 11 9.32 8.86 2.98
C GLY A 11 8.02 8.56 3.72
N ALA A 12 8.10 8.25 5.01
CA ALA A 12 6.94 8.04 5.86
C ALA A 12 6.06 9.29 5.97
N SER A 13 6.64 10.48 6.06
CA SER A 13 5.88 11.74 6.04
C SER A 13 5.15 11.93 4.71
N MET A 14 5.77 11.59 3.57
CA MET A 14 5.10 11.59 2.27
C MET A 14 3.91 10.62 2.22
N LEU A 15 4.07 9.41 2.78
CA LEU A 15 2.98 8.44 2.90
C LEU A 15 1.82 8.97 3.74
N GLY A 16 2.13 9.58 4.89
CA GLY A 16 1.14 10.14 5.78
C GLY A 16 0.39 11.33 5.18
N VAL A 17 1.12 12.23 4.52
CA VAL A 17 0.53 13.37 3.79
C VAL A 17 -0.36 12.87 2.67
N SER A 18 0.07 11.88 1.88
CA SER A 18 -0.74 11.26 0.82
C SER A 18 -2.04 10.65 1.36
N ALA A 19 -1.94 9.86 2.44
CA ALA A 19 -3.09 9.22 3.09
C ALA A 19 -4.10 10.25 3.63
N TYR A 20 -3.60 11.29 4.28
CA TYR A 20 -4.42 12.41 4.75
C TYR A 20 -5.15 13.12 3.60
N HIS A 21 -4.47 13.38 2.48
CA HIS A 21 -5.10 14.06 1.33
C HIS A 21 -6.20 13.21 0.70
N VAL A 22 -5.96 11.91 0.49
CA VAL A 22 -6.99 11.00 -0.03
C VAL A 22 -8.22 11.00 0.88
N LEU A 23 -8.00 11.00 2.20
CA LEU A 23 -9.09 11.09 3.17
C LEU A 23 -9.84 12.42 3.06
N THR A 24 -9.17 13.55 3.15
CA THR A 24 -9.83 14.87 3.17
C THR A 24 -10.45 15.28 1.84
N LEU A 25 -9.86 14.85 0.72
CA LEU A 25 -10.29 15.23 -0.62
C LEU A 25 -11.37 14.30 -1.15
N ASN A 26 -11.22 12.98 -0.95
CA ASN A 26 -12.13 11.97 -1.51
C ASN A 26 -13.02 11.30 -0.46
N GLY A 27 -12.89 11.65 0.82
CA GLY A 27 -13.69 11.07 1.91
C GLY A 27 -13.41 9.60 2.18
N ARG A 28 -12.30 9.05 1.68
CA ARG A 28 -12.04 7.60 1.61
C ARG A 28 -10.63 7.27 2.09
N VAL A 29 -10.40 5.99 2.38
CA VAL A 29 -9.08 5.49 2.74
C VAL A 29 -8.35 4.96 1.51
N LEU A 30 -7.05 5.22 1.42
CA LEU A 30 -6.20 4.65 0.36
C LEU A 30 -6.09 3.12 0.53
N GLY A 31 -6.85 2.38 -0.27
CA GLY A 31 -6.91 0.93 -0.22
C GLY A 31 -6.29 0.27 -1.44
N VAL A 32 -5.01 -0.10 -1.36
CA VAL A 32 -4.32 -0.81 -2.45
C VAL A 32 -4.86 -2.24 -2.64
N SER A 33 -5.38 -2.85 -1.57
CA SER A 33 -6.03 -4.17 -1.62
C SER A 33 -7.39 -4.20 -2.32
N GLY A 34 -7.91 -3.03 -2.73
CA GLY A 34 -9.19 -2.92 -3.44
C GLY A 34 -9.25 -3.69 -4.76
N PHE A 35 -8.09 -4.05 -5.33
CA PHE A 35 -7.98 -4.84 -6.57
C PHE A 35 -8.66 -6.21 -6.44
N ALA A 36 -8.30 -7.00 -5.42
CA ALA A 36 -8.95 -8.29 -5.13
C ALA A 36 -10.40 -8.13 -4.64
N HIS A 37 -10.76 -6.93 -4.16
CA HIS A 37 -12.12 -6.67 -3.73
C HIS A 37 -13.10 -6.62 -4.92
N ARG A 38 -12.69 -6.13 -6.10
CA ARG A 38 -13.64 -5.61 -7.11
C ARG A 38 -13.43 -6.06 -8.55
N THR A 39 -12.27 -6.63 -8.91
CA THR A 39 -12.13 -7.27 -10.24
C THR A 39 -13.11 -8.42 -10.43
N ASN A 40 -13.46 -9.13 -9.35
CA ASN A 40 -14.48 -10.18 -9.37
C ASN A 40 -15.89 -9.62 -9.64
N SER A 41 -16.28 -8.52 -8.99
CA SER A 41 -17.59 -7.90 -9.22
C SER A 41 -17.70 -7.35 -10.63
N TRP A 42 -16.70 -6.62 -11.13
CA TRP A 42 -16.76 -6.05 -12.48
C TRP A 42 -16.68 -7.11 -13.59
N ALA A 43 -15.80 -8.10 -13.47
CA ALA A 43 -15.68 -9.16 -14.48
C ALA A 43 -16.92 -10.06 -14.49
N ILE A 44 -17.45 -10.46 -13.33
CA ILE A 44 -18.69 -11.24 -13.22
C ILE A 44 -19.91 -10.40 -13.63
N PHE A 45 -19.98 -9.13 -13.24
CA PHE A 45 -21.05 -8.21 -13.62
C PHE A 45 -21.05 -7.95 -15.11
N LYS A 46 -19.89 -7.70 -15.74
CA LYS A 46 -19.78 -7.53 -17.19
C LYS A 46 -20.10 -8.82 -17.95
N PHE A 47 -19.72 -9.99 -17.42
CA PHE A 47 -20.14 -11.28 -17.96
C PHE A 47 -21.66 -11.49 -17.84
N ARG A 48 -22.26 -11.14 -16.70
CA ARG A 48 -23.72 -11.18 -16.49
C ARG A 48 -24.45 -10.15 -17.34
N GLN A 49 -23.89 -8.98 -17.55
CA GLN A 49 -24.46 -7.91 -18.36
C GLN A 49 -24.40 -8.26 -19.86
N LEU A 50 -23.33 -8.92 -20.31
CA LEU A 50 -23.25 -9.52 -21.65
C LEU A 50 -24.16 -10.74 -21.80
N ALA A 51 -24.46 -11.47 -20.71
CA ALA A 51 -25.44 -12.55 -20.69
C ALA A 51 -26.91 -12.06 -20.61
N HIS A 52 -27.14 -10.84 -20.11
CA HIS A 52 -28.47 -10.23 -19.94
C HIS A 52 -28.76 -9.05 -20.86
N SER A 53 -27.89 -8.70 -21.81
CA SER A 53 -28.14 -7.65 -22.82
C SER A 53 -29.13 -8.10 -23.91
N ALA A 54 -30.18 -8.79 -23.51
CA ALA A 54 -31.35 -9.14 -24.32
C ALA A 54 -32.65 -8.89 -23.54
N SER A 55 -32.76 -7.79 -22.78
CA SER A 55 -34.06 -7.16 -22.51
C SER A 55 -33.94 -5.91 -21.62
N SER A 56 -34.53 -4.82 -22.13
CA SER A 56 -35.04 -3.64 -21.40
C SER A 56 -34.05 -2.53 -21.01
N GLU A 57 -34.06 -1.47 -21.82
CA GLU A 57 -33.76 -0.09 -21.42
C GLU A 57 -34.77 0.39 -20.37
N GLY A 58 -34.27 1.01 -19.31
CA GLY A 58 -35.04 1.73 -18.31
C GLY A 58 -34.19 2.85 -17.73
N ASP A 59 -34.61 4.09 -18.00
CA ASP A 59 -33.88 5.32 -17.72
C ASP A 59 -33.94 5.64 -16.21
N THR A 60 -32.82 5.52 -15.50
CA THR A 60 -32.65 5.99 -14.12
C THR A 60 -31.77 7.24 -14.11
N PRO A 61 -32.00 8.21 -13.22
CA PRO A 61 -31.22 9.45 -13.20
C PRO A 61 -29.73 9.13 -13.02
N LYS A 62 -28.89 9.58 -13.98
CA LYS A 62 -27.45 9.37 -13.93
C LYS A 62 -26.88 10.10 -12.72
N ASP A 63 -26.47 9.35 -11.70
CA ASP A 63 -25.59 9.86 -10.66
C ASP A 63 -24.31 10.42 -11.32
N THR A 64 -24.11 11.72 -11.09
CA THR A 64 -22.91 12.54 -11.33
C THR A 64 -21.57 11.86 -11.10
N SER A 65 -21.56 11.06 -10.03
CA SER A 65 -20.36 10.75 -9.27
C SER A 65 -19.56 9.62 -9.96
N PRO A 66 -18.25 9.79 -10.24
CA PRO A 66 -17.38 8.68 -10.59
C PRO A 66 -17.58 7.48 -9.66
N ASP A 67 -17.88 6.33 -10.26
CA ASP A 67 -18.08 5.08 -9.54
C ASP A 67 -16.92 4.81 -8.57
N PRO A 68 -17.20 4.33 -7.34
CA PRO A 68 -16.18 3.92 -6.37
C PRO A 68 -15.07 3.04 -6.94
N GLU A 69 -15.39 2.26 -7.96
CA GLU A 69 -14.50 1.35 -8.67
C GLU A 69 -13.48 2.10 -9.54
N HIS A 70 -13.92 3.16 -10.23
CA HIS A 70 -13.06 3.95 -11.10
C HIS A 70 -11.98 4.70 -10.30
N LEU A 71 -12.31 5.20 -9.10
CA LEU A 71 -11.32 5.84 -8.23
C LEU A 71 -10.27 4.84 -7.71
N ALA A 72 -10.69 3.63 -7.34
CA ALA A 72 -9.76 2.59 -6.90
C ALA A 72 -8.79 2.17 -8.02
N LEU A 73 -9.31 2.02 -9.25
CA LEU A 73 -8.48 1.77 -10.44
C LEU A 73 -7.48 2.90 -10.68
N LEU A 74 -7.92 4.16 -10.61
CA LEU A 74 -7.04 5.32 -10.74
C LEU A 74 -5.95 5.38 -9.66
N SER A 75 -6.25 4.94 -8.44
CA SER A 75 -5.23 4.84 -7.39
C SER A 75 -4.18 3.78 -7.70
N ILE A 76 -4.60 2.63 -8.22
CA ILE A 76 -3.69 1.55 -8.63
C ILE A 76 -2.84 2.00 -9.82
N THR A 77 -3.44 2.65 -10.82
CA THR A 77 -2.69 3.17 -11.97
C THR A 77 -1.72 4.26 -11.53
N GLY A 78 -2.07 5.10 -10.55
CA GLY A 78 -1.15 6.07 -9.94
C GLY A 78 0.05 5.39 -9.26
N LEU A 79 -0.18 4.31 -8.50
CA LEU A 79 0.91 3.53 -7.89
C LEU A 79 1.81 2.86 -8.93
N LEU A 80 1.21 2.24 -9.96
CA LEU A 80 1.94 1.63 -11.08
C LEU A 80 2.74 2.68 -11.84
N ALA A 81 2.14 3.83 -12.16
CA ALA A 81 2.80 4.93 -12.84
C ALA A 81 3.98 5.49 -12.03
N GLY A 82 3.84 5.58 -10.70
CA GLY A 82 4.95 5.93 -9.81
C GLY A 82 6.09 4.92 -9.88
N GLY A 83 5.76 3.62 -9.96
CA GLY A 83 6.72 2.55 -10.20
C GLY A 83 7.44 2.66 -11.55
N VAL A 84 6.69 2.89 -12.63
CA VAL A 84 7.23 3.09 -13.98
C VAL A 84 8.16 4.30 -14.02
N ALA A 85 7.72 5.44 -13.48
CA ALA A 85 8.52 6.65 -13.39
C ALA A 85 9.80 6.43 -12.58
N PHE A 86 9.70 5.73 -11.45
CA PHE A 86 10.86 5.31 -10.66
C PHE A 86 11.81 4.42 -11.48
N GLY A 87 11.30 3.43 -12.19
CA GLY A 87 12.11 2.54 -13.03
C GLY A 87 12.81 3.25 -14.19
N PHE A 88 12.19 4.28 -14.78
CA PHE A 88 12.84 5.14 -15.78
C PHE A 88 13.89 6.06 -15.17
N LEU A 89 13.57 6.71 -14.04
CA LEU A 89 14.47 7.61 -13.34
C LEU A 89 15.71 6.88 -12.82
N HIS A 90 15.51 5.65 -12.32
CA HIS A 90 16.59 4.73 -11.91
C HIS A 90 17.57 4.44 -13.07
N ARG A 91 17.07 4.26 -14.30
CA ARG A 91 17.93 4.08 -15.49
C ARG A 91 18.77 5.34 -15.79
N GLN A 92 18.17 6.52 -15.66
CA GLN A 92 18.83 7.78 -16.04
C GLN A 92 19.86 8.26 -15.01
N LEU A 93 19.67 7.94 -13.72
CA LEU A 93 20.51 8.47 -12.63
C LEU A 93 21.77 7.64 -12.31
N GLY A 94 22.03 6.52 -13.01
CA GLY A 94 23.28 5.75 -12.90
C GLY A 94 23.54 5.06 -11.54
N GLY A 95 24.71 4.41 -11.44
CA GLY A 95 25.16 3.47 -10.39
C GLY A 95 24.96 3.80 -8.91
N GLN A 96 24.91 5.08 -8.54
CA GLN A 96 24.90 5.47 -7.12
C GLN A 96 23.49 5.52 -6.50
N LEU A 97 22.46 5.77 -7.30
CA LEU A 97 21.06 5.61 -6.86
C LEU A 97 20.58 4.14 -7.02
N GLN A 98 21.38 3.33 -7.72
CA GLN A 98 21.07 1.99 -8.21
C GLN A 98 20.81 0.98 -7.09
N SER A 99 21.49 1.11 -5.94
CA SER A 99 21.55 0.17 -4.83
C SER A 99 20.65 0.50 -3.63
N GLN A 100 20.12 1.73 -3.58
CA GLN A 100 19.52 2.26 -2.35
C GLN A 100 18.03 1.95 -2.19
N LEU A 101 17.33 1.63 -3.29
CA LEU A 101 15.87 1.76 -3.35
C LEU A 101 15.13 0.43 -3.53
N VAL A 102 15.78 -0.63 -4.04
CA VAL A 102 15.19 -1.97 -4.18
C VAL A 102 16.28 -3.05 -4.15
N ASP A 103 16.11 -4.07 -3.33
CA ASP A 103 17.04 -5.18 -3.03
C ASP A 103 16.61 -6.51 -3.67
N ILE A 104 15.38 -6.60 -4.19
CA ILE A 104 14.84 -7.78 -4.88
C ILE A 104 15.63 -8.11 -6.17
N TYR A 105 16.47 -7.17 -6.64
CA TYR A 105 17.21 -7.26 -7.90
C TYR A 105 18.55 -7.99 -7.84
N SER A 106 19.20 -8.07 -6.69
CA SER A 106 20.65 -8.33 -6.62
C SER A 106 21.05 -9.82 -6.60
N THR A 107 20.13 -10.76 -6.85
CA THR A 107 20.43 -12.21 -6.76
C THR A 107 20.12 -13.03 -8.01
N PRO A 108 20.84 -14.15 -8.22
CA PRO A 108 20.67 -15.06 -9.37
C PRO A 108 19.23 -15.61 -9.51
N LEU A 109 18.99 -16.38 -10.58
CA LEU A 109 17.71 -17.04 -10.86
C LEU A 109 17.07 -17.61 -9.58
N ILE A 110 15.80 -17.28 -9.34
CA ILE A 110 15.04 -17.90 -8.26
C ILE A 110 14.94 -19.40 -8.49
N THR A 111 15.17 -20.17 -7.43
CA THR A 111 14.89 -21.62 -7.47
C THR A 111 13.37 -21.85 -7.58
N PRO A 112 12.92 -22.99 -8.13
CA PRO A 112 11.49 -23.33 -8.15
C PRO A 112 10.86 -23.33 -6.76
N ALA A 113 11.63 -23.74 -5.74
CA ALA A 113 11.22 -23.66 -4.34
C ALA A 113 10.93 -22.21 -3.92
N GLN A 114 11.87 -21.29 -4.11
CA GLN A 114 11.67 -19.88 -3.76
C GLN A 114 10.52 -19.23 -4.55
N ALA A 115 10.33 -19.62 -5.81
CA ALA A 115 9.19 -19.17 -6.62
C ALA A 115 7.85 -19.64 -6.02
N ALA A 116 7.78 -20.91 -5.60
CA ALA A 116 6.61 -21.45 -4.90
C ALA A 116 6.40 -20.75 -3.53
N GLY A 117 7.47 -20.46 -2.80
CA GLY A 117 7.40 -19.71 -1.54
C GLY A 117 6.85 -18.30 -1.72
N LEU A 118 7.29 -17.58 -2.77
CA LEU A 118 6.77 -16.26 -3.13
C LEU A 118 5.29 -16.32 -3.54
N ALA A 119 4.90 -17.31 -4.35
CA ALA A 119 3.52 -17.51 -4.75
C ALA A 119 2.62 -17.83 -3.55
N LEU A 120 3.08 -18.71 -2.64
CA LEU A 120 2.36 -19.04 -1.41
C LEU A 120 2.21 -17.83 -0.49
N ALA A 121 3.29 -17.07 -0.29
CA ALA A 121 3.25 -15.85 0.51
C ALA A 121 2.27 -14.82 -0.08
N GLY A 122 2.33 -14.62 -1.40
CA GLY A 122 1.36 -13.79 -2.12
C GLY A 122 -0.08 -14.27 -1.92
N PHE A 123 -0.32 -15.57 -2.07
CA PHE A 123 -1.64 -16.19 -1.88
C PHE A 123 -2.22 -15.96 -0.48
N LEU A 124 -1.41 -16.18 0.57
CA LEU A 124 -1.82 -15.92 1.95
C LEU A 124 -2.10 -14.44 2.19
N VAL A 125 -1.27 -13.53 1.66
CA VAL A 125 -1.54 -12.09 1.71
C VAL A 125 -2.82 -11.72 0.95
N GLY A 126 -3.10 -12.38 -0.18
CA GLY A 126 -4.29 -12.19 -0.99
C GLY A 126 -5.57 -12.55 -0.25
N ILE A 127 -5.65 -13.78 0.27
CA ILE A 127 -6.79 -14.23 1.09
C ILE A 127 -6.92 -13.34 2.32
N GLY A 128 -5.81 -13.12 3.04
CA GLY A 128 -5.80 -12.35 4.28
C GLY A 128 -6.28 -10.92 4.08
N SER A 129 -5.83 -10.26 3.01
CA SER A 129 -6.27 -8.90 2.68
C SER A 129 -7.77 -8.84 2.33
N LYS A 130 -8.29 -9.89 1.69
CA LYS A 130 -9.70 -9.97 1.30
C LYS A 130 -10.61 -10.21 2.52
N LEU A 131 -10.26 -11.17 3.37
CA LEU A 131 -11.04 -11.50 4.58
C LEU A 131 -11.02 -10.36 5.61
N SER A 132 -9.90 -9.66 5.77
CA SER A 132 -9.79 -8.49 6.67
C SER A 132 -10.39 -7.20 6.08
N ASN A 133 -10.62 -7.16 4.76
CA ASN A 133 -11.01 -5.97 4.00
C ASN A 133 -9.98 -4.83 4.09
N GLY A 134 -8.69 -5.17 4.01
CA GLY A 134 -7.60 -4.20 4.11
C GLY A 134 -6.21 -4.82 3.97
N CYS A 135 -5.16 -4.01 4.09
CA CYS A 135 -3.78 -4.45 4.23
C CYS A 135 -3.03 -3.48 5.16
N THR A 136 -1.70 -3.53 5.20
CA THR A 136 -0.87 -2.61 5.99
C THR A 136 -1.19 -1.14 5.72
N SER A 137 -1.34 -0.68 4.47
CA SER A 137 -1.67 0.74 4.23
C SER A 137 -3.06 1.14 4.75
N GLY A 138 -4.04 0.23 4.68
CA GLY A 138 -5.41 0.46 5.11
C GLY A 138 -5.60 0.37 6.63
N HIS A 139 -5.13 -0.72 7.24
CA HIS A 139 -5.26 -0.97 8.67
C HIS A 139 -4.16 -0.30 9.50
N MET A 140 -2.90 -0.40 9.09
CA MET A 140 -1.78 0.19 9.85
C MET A 140 -1.69 1.69 9.60
N LEU A 141 -1.40 2.13 8.37
CA LEU A 141 -1.12 3.54 8.10
C LEU A 141 -2.36 4.42 8.25
N CYS A 142 -3.47 4.08 7.58
CA CYS A 142 -4.67 4.91 7.60
C CYS A 142 -5.61 4.59 8.77
N GLY A 143 -5.66 3.32 9.21
CA GLY A 143 -6.59 2.84 10.21
C GLY A 143 -6.17 3.19 11.63
N VAL A 144 -4.92 2.89 12.01
CA VAL A 144 -4.35 3.28 13.31
C VAL A 144 -4.33 4.80 13.46
N SER A 145 -4.03 5.54 12.39
CA SER A 145 -4.04 7.01 12.43
C SER A 145 -5.39 7.64 12.79
N ARG A 146 -6.49 6.91 12.56
CA ARG A 146 -7.85 7.35 12.92
C ARG A 146 -8.35 6.69 14.20
N LEU A 147 -7.50 5.94 14.88
CA LEU A 147 -7.82 5.17 16.09
C LEU A 147 -8.96 4.17 15.88
N ALA A 148 -9.09 3.61 14.67
CA ALA A 148 -10.18 2.70 14.35
C ALA A 148 -10.00 1.32 15.01
N PRO A 149 -10.90 0.86 15.91
CA PRO A 149 -10.79 -0.40 16.64
C PRO A 149 -10.59 -1.61 15.75
N ARG A 150 -11.37 -1.72 14.67
CA ARG A 150 -11.22 -2.77 13.65
C ARG A 150 -9.80 -2.82 13.09
N SER A 151 -9.20 -1.66 12.82
CA SER A 151 -7.86 -1.56 12.24
C SER A 151 -6.76 -1.78 13.26
N LEU A 152 -6.98 -1.36 14.51
CA LEU A 152 -6.09 -1.67 15.64
C LEU A 152 -6.07 -3.18 15.89
N ALA A 153 -7.23 -3.83 15.95
CA ALA A 153 -7.34 -5.28 16.13
C ALA A 153 -6.63 -6.05 15.01
N ALA A 154 -6.84 -5.65 13.75
CA ALA A 154 -6.11 -6.24 12.62
C ALA A 154 -4.59 -6.05 12.76
N THR A 155 -4.13 -4.85 13.10
CA THR A 155 -2.70 -4.52 13.24
C THR A 155 -2.02 -5.28 14.36
N ILE A 156 -2.65 -5.33 15.53
CA ILE A 156 -2.17 -6.10 16.69
C ILE A 156 -2.19 -7.61 16.41
N THR A 157 -3.00 -8.07 15.46
CA THR A 157 -3.02 -9.48 15.04
C THR A 157 -1.93 -9.79 14.01
N PHE A 158 -1.89 -9.09 12.87
CA PHE A 158 -1.00 -9.46 11.78
C PHE A 158 0.47 -9.17 12.10
N PHE A 159 0.77 -8.15 12.91
CA PHE A 159 2.15 -7.73 13.16
C PHE A 159 2.92 -8.76 14.02
N PRO A 160 2.42 -9.21 15.17
CA PRO A 160 3.06 -10.28 15.93
C PRO A 160 3.10 -11.61 15.17
N VAL A 161 2.06 -11.94 14.40
CA VAL A 161 2.05 -13.14 13.56
C VAL A 161 3.16 -13.06 12.50
N SER A 162 3.38 -11.89 11.92
CA SER A 162 4.47 -11.65 10.95
C SER A 162 5.85 -11.82 11.59
N VAL A 163 6.06 -11.23 12.78
CA VAL A 163 7.29 -11.44 13.57
C VAL A 163 7.50 -12.94 13.82
N MET A 164 6.51 -13.63 14.40
CA MET A 164 6.59 -15.06 14.69
C MET A 164 6.88 -15.88 13.44
N THR A 165 6.21 -15.57 12.33
CA THR A 165 6.40 -16.27 11.06
C THR A 165 7.81 -16.07 10.52
N HIS A 166 8.34 -14.85 10.57
CA HIS A 166 9.70 -14.59 10.13
C HIS A 166 10.73 -15.35 10.99
N LEU A 167 10.56 -15.36 12.31
CA LEU A 167 11.43 -16.05 13.25
C LEU A 167 11.45 -17.57 13.03
N LEU A 168 10.29 -18.15 12.69
CA LEU A 168 10.14 -19.60 12.50
C LEU A 168 10.50 -20.06 11.08
N LEU A 169 10.05 -19.32 10.06
CA LEU A 169 10.09 -19.75 8.66
C LEU A 169 11.15 -19.02 7.83
N GLY A 170 11.64 -17.86 8.27
CA GLY A 170 12.54 -17.01 7.47
C GLY A 170 13.87 -17.66 7.08
N LYS A 171 14.31 -18.69 7.82
CA LYS A 171 15.53 -19.47 7.55
C LYS A 171 15.30 -20.64 6.60
N LEU A 172 14.06 -21.00 6.29
CA LEU A 172 13.77 -22.12 5.40
C LEU A 172 14.19 -21.76 3.96
N PRO A 173 14.75 -22.72 3.19
CA PRO A 173 15.20 -22.49 1.81
C PRO A 173 14.07 -22.02 0.87
N LEU A 174 12.82 -22.33 1.22
CA LEU A 174 11.62 -21.88 0.52
C LEU A 174 11.40 -20.36 0.62
N PHE A 175 11.87 -19.73 1.71
CA PHE A 175 11.60 -18.32 2.04
C PHE A 175 12.88 -17.48 2.21
N SER A 176 14.05 -18.11 2.25
CA SER A 176 15.34 -17.42 2.28
C SER A 176 15.65 -16.81 0.91
N LEU A 177 15.04 -15.66 0.67
CA LEU A 177 15.51 -14.74 -0.36
C LEU A 177 16.93 -14.34 0.09
N HIS A 178 17.95 -14.81 -0.62
CA HIS A 178 19.27 -14.20 -0.49
C HIS A 178 19.08 -12.75 -0.95
N LEU A 179 19.00 -11.83 0.00
CA LEU A 179 18.86 -10.40 -0.25
C LEU A 179 20.21 -9.82 0.13
N SER A 180 21.00 -9.40 -0.85
CA SER A 180 22.27 -8.74 -0.57
C SER A 180 21.96 -7.37 0.01
N PRO A 181 22.35 -7.09 1.26
CA PRO A 181 22.10 -5.80 1.87
C PRO A 181 23.10 -4.80 1.30
N GLU A 182 22.73 -4.15 0.21
CA GLU A 182 23.59 -3.14 -0.39
C GLU A 182 23.59 -1.88 0.49
N GLN A 183 24.79 -1.37 0.78
CA GLN A 183 24.95 -0.16 1.58
C GLN A 183 24.43 1.06 0.81
N PRO A 184 23.61 1.95 1.43
CA PRO A 184 23.29 3.24 0.88
C PRO A 184 24.55 4.11 0.98
N THR A 185 25.36 4.04 -0.06
CA THR A 185 26.43 4.99 -0.31
C THR A 185 25.80 6.27 -0.85
N GLY A 186 25.69 7.29 0.00
CA GLY A 186 25.21 8.62 -0.36
C GLY A 186 23.87 8.96 0.27
N GLN A 187 23.77 10.14 0.89
CA GLN A 187 22.50 10.62 1.42
C GLN A 187 21.56 10.97 0.24
N PRO A 188 20.34 10.40 0.15
CA PRO A 188 19.35 10.97 -0.75
C PRO A 188 18.99 12.34 -0.19
N ALA A 189 19.27 13.38 -0.97
CA ALA A 189 19.06 14.78 -0.63
C ALA A 189 17.65 14.97 -0.05
N TRP A 190 17.54 15.30 1.24
CA TRP A 190 16.29 15.74 1.87
C TRP A 190 15.62 16.88 1.07
N GLN A 191 16.43 17.65 0.33
CA GLN A 191 16.02 18.64 -0.66
C GLN A 191 15.10 18.04 -1.74
N LEU A 192 15.43 16.86 -2.26
CA LEU A 192 14.62 16.14 -3.24
C LEU A 192 13.28 15.73 -2.63
N ALA A 193 13.24 15.37 -1.35
CA ALA A 193 11.99 15.02 -0.69
C ALA A 193 11.06 16.21 -0.42
N LEU A 194 11.61 17.40 -0.13
CA LEU A 194 10.82 18.63 -0.06
C LEU A 194 10.25 18.99 -1.44
N LEU A 195 11.06 18.87 -2.50
CA LEU A 195 10.59 19.07 -3.87
C LEU A 195 9.50 18.06 -4.26
N LEU A 196 9.61 16.81 -3.82
CA LEU A 196 8.59 15.79 -4.06
C LEU A 196 7.28 16.07 -3.32
N GLN A 197 7.26 16.91 -2.28
CA GLN A 197 6.02 17.36 -1.62
C GLN A 197 5.34 18.54 -2.35
N LEU A 198 6.03 19.24 -3.26
CA LEU A 198 5.43 20.37 -3.99
C LEU A 198 4.20 19.99 -4.84
N PRO A 199 4.19 18.85 -5.57
CA PRO A 199 3.01 18.38 -6.27
C PRO A 199 1.79 18.21 -5.35
N ILE A 200 1.97 17.71 -4.12
CA ILE A 200 0.83 17.50 -3.22
C ILE A 200 0.27 18.82 -2.65
N LEU A 201 1.13 19.82 -2.43
CA LEU A 201 0.67 21.18 -2.10
C LEU A 201 -0.09 21.80 -3.27
N PHE A 202 0.39 21.62 -4.51
CA PHE A 202 -0.33 22.03 -5.71
C PHE A 202 -1.70 21.35 -5.81
N TYR A 203 -1.83 20.05 -5.52
CA TYR A 203 -3.13 19.37 -5.56
C TYR A 203 -4.07 19.80 -4.43
N ARG A 204 -3.56 20.15 -3.25
CA ARG A 204 -4.38 20.64 -2.13
C ARG A 204 -4.91 22.05 -2.37
N TYR A 205 -4.04 22.98 -2.75
CA TYR A 205 -4.39 24.39 -2.90
C TYR A 205 -4.89 24.71 -4.32
N GLY A 206 -4.44 23.96 -5.30
CA GLY A 206 -4.93 24.00 -6.67
C GLY A 206 -6.17 23.14 -6.89
N ALA A 207 -6.64 22.33 -5.93
CA ALA A 207 -7.88 21.56 -6.04
C ALA A 207 -9.08 22.42 -6.47
N ALA A 208 -9.26 23.57 -5.84
CA ALA A 208 -10.34 24.52 -6.19
C ALA A 208 -10.15 25.13 -7.59
N PHE A 209 -8.90 25.40 -7.97
CA PHE A 209 -8.54 25.93 -9.29
C PHE A 209 -8.75 24.89 -10.41
N ILE A 210 -8.28 23.66 -10.20
CA ILE A 210 -8.49 22.52 -11.11
C ILE A 210 -9.99 22.21 -11.24
N ASN A 211 -10.75 22.28 -10.15
CA ASN A 211 -12.20 22.15 -10.19
C ASN A 211 -12.84 23.21 -11.11
N GLY A 212 -12.41 24.47 -10.99
CA GLY A 212 -12.89 25.57 -11.84
C GLY A 212 -12.54 25.42 -13.32
N LEU A 213 -11.45 24.70 -13.66
CA LEU A 213 -11.00 24.51 -15.05
C LEU A 213 -11.58 23.28 -15.74
N VAL A 214 -11.64 22.14 -15.03
CA VAL A 214 -11.86 20.81 -15.64
C VAL A 214 -13.15 20.14 -15.14
N GLY A 215 -13.85 20.79 -14.21
CA GLY A 215 -15.04 20.28 -13.54
C GLY A 215 -14.73 19.31 -12.41
N GLU A 216 -15.68 19.18 -11.48
CA GLU A 216 -15.55 18.41 -10.22
C GLU A 216 -15.19 16.94 -10.46
N ARG A 217 -15.79 16.34 -11.50
CA ARG A 217 -15.55 14.95 -11.90
C ARG A 217 -14.09 14.69 -12.26
N SER A 218 -13.53 15.51 -13.15
CA SER A 218 -12.16 15.35 -13.67
C SER A 218 -11.13 15.71 -12.60
N ALA A 219 -11.40 16.77 -11.81
CA ALA A 219 -10.55 17.18 -10.70
C ALA A 219 -10.38 16.04 -9.68
N ARG A 220 -11.48 15.37 -9.33
CA ARG A 220 -11.46 14.22 -8.41
C ARG A 220 -10.62 13.05 -8.91
N GLN A 221 -10.77 12.70 -10.19
CA GLN A 221 -10.01 11.62 -10.81
C GLN A 221 -8.52 11.94 -10.83
N PHE A 222 -8.16 13.16 -11.22
CA PHE A 222 -6.77 13.62 -11.25
C PHE A 222 -6.13 13.61 -9.86
N VAL A 223 -6.81 14.15 -8.86
CA VAL A 223 -6.33 14.17 -7.47
C VAL A 223 -6.15 12.75 -6.93
N SER A 224 -7.05 11.82 -7.21
CA SER A 224 -6.92 10.42 -6.79
C SER A 224 -5.70 9.74 -7.41
N PHE A 225 -5.47 9.94 -8.70
CA PHE A 225 -4.28 9.44 -9.39
C PHE A 225 -3.01 10.06 -8.81
N ALA A 226 -2.97 11.38 -8.69
CA ALA A 226 -1.77 12.12 -8.31
C ALA A 226 -1.37 11.90 -6.84
N THR A 227 -2.33 11.80 -5.92
CA THR A 227 -2.07 11.41 -4.52
C THR A 227 -1.55 9.98 -4.42
N SER A 228 -2.01 9.07 -5.28
CA SER A 228 -1.53 7.68 -5.30
C SER A 228 -0.14 7.57 -5.94
N PHE A 229 0.16 8.39 -6.95
CA PHE A 229 1.52 8.55 -7.49
C PHE A 229 2.49 9.09 -6.42
N HIS A 230 2.08 10.10 -5.64
CA HIS A 230 2.86 10.62 -4.52
C HIS A 230 3.08 9.57 -3.43
N PHE A 231 2.07 8.74 -3.15
CA PHE A 231 2.20 7.61 -2.25
C PHE A 231 3.26 6.60 -2.73
N ALA A 232 3.32 6.30 -4.03
CA ALA A 232 4.36 5.46 -4.61
C ALA A 232 5.76 6.06 -4.43
N LEU A 233 5.92 7.38 -4.63
CA LEU A 233 7.17 8.07 -4.36
C LEU A 233 7.57 7.97 -2.88
N GLY A 234 6.61 8.09 -1.96
CA GLY A 234 6.85 7.86 -0.53
C GLY A 234 7.33 6.44 -0.23
N LEU A 235 6.81 5.42 -0.91
CA LEU A 235 7.25 4.02 -0.79
C LEU A 235 8.69 3.83 -1.29
N VAL A 236 9.03 4.47 -2.41
CA VAL A 236 10.40 4.49 -2.95
C VAL A 236 11.33 5.16 -1.94
N VAL A 237 11.06 6.41 -1.56
CA VAL A 237 11.92 7.21 -0.68
C VAL A 237 12.10 6.53 0.67
N SER A 238 11.04 6.00 1.28
CA SER A 238 11.12 5.29 2.57
C SER A 238 11.92 3.99 2.50
N GLY A 239 12.14 3.44 1.30
CA GLY A 239 12.77 2.15 1.09
C GLY A 239 11.88 0.97 1.45
N MET A 240 10.56 1.17 1.60
CA MET A 240 9.60 0.09 1.87
C MET A 240 9.36 -0.84 0.66
N LEU A 241 9.96 -0.52 -0.49
CA LEU A 241 10.06 -1.44 -1.62
C LEU A 241 11.07 -2.58 -1.40
N ARG A 242 11.92 -2.47 -0.36
CA ARG A 242 12.93 -3.47 -0.02
C ARG A 242 12.42 -4.47 1.02
N PRO A 243 12.19 -5.74 0.69
CA PRO A 243 11.75 -6.71 1.67
C PRO A 243 12.80 -6.98 2.75
N SER A 244 14.11 -6.86 2.46
CA SER A 244 15.13 -7.05 3.50
C SER A 244 14.95 -6.06 4.63
N LYS A 245 14.62 -4.80 4.34
CA LYS A 245 14.35 -3.77 5.34
C LYS A 245 13.19 -4.15 6.26
N ILE A 246 12.18 -4.81 5.71
CA ILE A 246 11.01 -5.28 6.45
C ILE A 246 11.37 -6.53 7.26
N LEU A 247 11.99 -7.53 6.65
CA LEU A 247 12.37 -8.78 7.30
C LEU A 247 13.39 -8.54 8.43
N ASN A 248 14.40 -7.70 8.21
CA ASN A 248 15.38 -7.33 9.23
C ASN A 248 14.78 -6.51 10.36
N PHE A 249 13.66 -5.83 10.16
CA PHE A 249 12.92 -5.19 11.25
C PHE A 249 12.13 -6.22 12.08
N LEU A 250 11.61 -7.26 11.42
CA LEU A 250 10.88 -8.36 12.06
C LEU A 250 11.79 -9.35 12.79
N ASP A 251 13.10 -9.41 12.46
CA ASP A 251 14.09 -10.26 13.14
C ASP A 251 14.46 -9.70 14.53
N LEU A 252 13.55 -9.90 15.49
CA LEU A 252 13.73 -9.54 16.89
C LEU A 252 14.56 -10.57 17.69
N THR A 253 15.39 -11.40 17.01
CA THR A 253 16.24 -12.34 17.74
C THR A 253 17.32 -11.60 18.54
N PRO A 254 17.68 -12.09 19.75
CA PRO A 254 18.78 -11.52 20.53
C PRO A 254 20.10 -11.48 19.74
N THR A 255 20.34 -12.46 18.88
CA THR A 255 21.51 -12.55 18.02
C THR A 255 21.52 -11.44 16.96
N ALA A 256 20.39 -11.17 16.30
CA ALA A 256 20.30 -10.12 15.29
C ALA A 256 20.50 -8.72 15.87
N MET A 257 19.97 -8.47 17.07
CA MET A 257 20.19 -7.22 17.79
C MET A 257 21.65 -7.03 18.23
N ARG A 258 22.33 -8.09 18.69
CA ARG A 258 23.74 -8.03 19.09
C ARG A 258 24.71 -7.88 17.92
N ASN A 259 24.45 -8.56 16.81
CA ASN A 259 25.32 -8.56 15.64
C ASN A 259 25.07 -7.37 14.69
N GLY A 260 24.12 -6.49 15.02
CA GLY A 260 23.79 -5.31 14.20
C GLY A 260 23.15 -5.64 12.84
N SER A 261 22.53 -6.82 12.70
CA SER A 261 21.77 -7.19 11.52
C SER A 261 20.33 -6.68 11.57
N TRP A 262 19.78 -6.46 12.77
CA TRP A 262 18.46 -5.87 12.96
C TRP A 262 18.41 -4.40 12.50
N ASP A 263 17.39 -4.03 11.73
CA ASP A 263 17.20 -2.67 11.19
C ASP A 263 15.95 -1.99 11.78
N PRO A 264 16.09 -1.03 12.72
CA PRO A 264 14.96 -0.32 13.32
C PRO A 264 14.31 0.73 12.41
N SER A 265 14.81 0.93 11.19
CA SER A 265 14.35 2.02 10.32
C SER A 265 12.84 2.02 10.06
N LEU A 266 12.20 0.84 9.99
CA LEU A 266 10.74 0.73 9.75
C LEU A 266 9.91 1.42 10.84
N ALA A 267 10.42 1.52 12.08
CA ALA A 267 9.76 2.24 13.17
C ALA A 267 9.55 3.73 12.86
N MET A 268 10.39 4.33 12.00
CA MET A 268 10.22 5.71 11.56
C MET A 268 8.93 5.92 10.75
N VAL A 269 8.30 4.86 10.23
CA VAL A 269 6.98 4.94 9.59
C VAL A 269 5.91 5.31 10.61
N ILE A 270 6.03 4.83 11.84
CA ILE A 270 5.13 5.20 12.93
C ILE A 270 5.32 6.69 13.24
N ILE A 271 6.57 7.15 13.36
CA ILE A 271 6.89 8.53 13.76
C ILE A 271 6.56 9.54 12.66
N GLY A 272 6.88 9.24 11.40
CA GLY A 272 6.72 10.17 10.28
C GLY A 272 5.37 10.05 9.56
N GLY A 273 4.78 8.86 9.52
CA GLY A 273 3.56 8.58 8.78
C GLY A 273 2.31 8.49 9.65
N ILE A 274 2.36 7.71 10.74
CA ILE A 274 1.19 7.41 11.57
C ILE A 274 0.93 8.51 12.60
N LEU A 275 1.94 8.84 13.41
CA LEU A 275 1.84 9.75 14.54
C LEU A 275 1.34 11.15 14.16
N PRO A 276 1.86 11.82 13.10
CA PRO A 276 1.36 13.14 12.72
C PRO A 276 -0.11 13.08 12.31
N GLN A 277 -0.53 12.00 11.64
CA GLN A 277 -1.94 11.81 11.30
C GLN A 277 -2.81 11.50 12.52
N VAL A 278 -2.32 10.77 13.52
CA VAL A 278 -3.02 10.59 14.81
C VAL A 278 -3.23 11.95 15.48
N LEU A 279 -2.19 12.79 15.55
CA LEU A 279 -2.27 14.12 16.14
C LEU A 279 -3.28 14.98 15.39
N LEU A 280 -3.20 15.02 14.06
CA LEU A 280 -4.18 15.73 13.22
C LEU A 280 -5.60 15.22 13.43
N TRP A 281 -5.79 13.90 13.55
CA TRP A 281 -7.09 13.30 13.79
C TRP A 281 -7.66 13.68 15.16
N VAL A 282 -6.88 13.52 16.22
CA VAL A 282 -7.31 13.79 17.61
C VAL A 282 -7.58 15.28 17.83
N PHE A 283 -6.74 16.17 17.32
CA PHE A 283 -6.84 17.60 17.61
C PHE A 283 -7.67 18.41 16.62
N SER A 284 -7.98 17.86 15.43
CA SER A 284 -8.65 18.65 14.38
C SER A 284 -9.61 17.83 13.51
N LEU A 285 -9.09 16.87 12.74
CA LEU A 285 -9.85 16.24 11.66
C LEU A 285 -10.95 15.31 12.19
N GLY A 286 -10.73 14.60 13.29
CA GLY A 286 -11.68 13.64 13.84
C GLY A 286 -12.97 14.32 14.32
N SER A 287 -12.85 15.44 15.03
CA SER A 287 -14.01 16.23 15.47
C SER A 287 -14.71 16.89 14.29
N HIS A 288 -13.97 17.38 13.29
CA HIS A 288 -14.55 17.95 12.07
C HIS A 288 -15.33 16.92 11.26
N VAL A 289 -14.76 15.75 10.98
CA VAL A 289 -15.43 14.69 10.20
C VAL A 289 -16.69 14.19 10.91
N CYS A 290 -16.71 14.18 12.24
CA CYS A 290 -17.89 13.78 13.02
C CYS A 290 -18.98 14.85 13.12
N GLN A 291 -18.75 16.08 12.66
CA GLN A 291 -19.75 17.14 12.67
C GLN A 291 -20.79 16.95 11.56
N VAL A 292 -22.06 17.19 11.91
CA VAL A 292 -23.19 17.14 10.98
C VAL A 292 -23.01 18.17 9.88
N GLY A 293 -23.17 17.75 8.62
CA GLY A 293 -23.09 18.63 7.44
C GLY A 293 -21.68 18.83 6.88
N THR A 294 -20.64 18.24 7.47
CA THR A 294 -19.30 18.25 6.85
C THR A 294 -19.22 17.24 5.72
N ARG A 295 -18.53 17.61 4.64
CA ARG A 295 -18.29 16.76 3.47
C ARG A 295 -16.83 16.88 3.04
N PRO A 296 -16.25 15.83 2.44
CA PRO A 296 -14.94 15.92 1.81
C PRO A 296 -14.97 16.88 0.61
N ALA A 297 -13.79 17.33 0.16
CA ALA A 297 -13.70 18.39 -0.85
C ALA A 297 -14.34 18.02 -2.20
N PHE A 298 -14.31 16.74 -2.59
CA PHE A 298 -14.78 16.26 -3.90
C PHE A 298 -15.76 15.09 -3.83
N ASP A 299 -16.25 14.73 -2.64
CA ASP A 299 -17.26 13.67 -2.47
C ASP A 299 -18.42 14.21 -1.61
N TYR A 300 -19.59 13.60 -1.72
CA TYR A 300 -20.80 14.08 -1.04
C TYR A 300 -20.87 13.60 0.41
N GLN A 301 -20.13 12.54 0.75
CA GLN A 301 -20.13 11.94 2.08
C GLN A 301 -18.78 11.30 2.45
N TRP A 302 -18.52 11.21 3.74
CA TRP A 302 -17.40 10.44 4.29
C TRP A 302 -17.68 8.95 4.18
N ASN A 303 -16.90 8.24 3.37
CA ASN A 303 -17.02 6.79 3.15
C ASN A 303 -16.05 6.04 4.07
N ILE A 304 -16.14 6.31 5.37
CA ILE A 304 -15.31 5.69 6.40
C ILE A 304 -16.17 5.22 7.58
N PRO A 305 -15.80 4.13 8.27
CA PRO A 305 -16.45 3.77 9.53
C PRO A 305 -16.27 4.89 10.55
N MET A 306 -17.40 5.46 10.98
CA MET A 306 -17.44 6.58 11.93
C MET A 306 -17.35 6.06 13.37
N PRO A 307 -16.72 6.80 14.30
CA PRO A 307 -16.76 6.47 15.72
C PRO A 307 -18.21 6.48 16.23
N GLY A 308 -18.64 5.39 16.86
CA GLY A 308 -20.00 5.26 17.40
C GLY A 308 -20.13 4.12 18.43
N PRO A 309 -21.29 3.95 19.07
CA PRO A 309 -21.49 2.94 20.12
C PRO A 309 -21.20 1.51 19.67
N GLU A 310 -21.38 1.24 18.37
CA GLU A 310 -21.24 -0.09 17.77
C GLU A 310 -19.91 -0.31 17.05
N TRP A 311 -18.93 0.61 17.19
CA TRP A 311 -17.67 0.59 16.44
C TRP A 311 -16.81 -0.67 16.68
N TRP A 312 -17.07 -1.39 17.77
CA TRP A 312 -16.43 -2.65 18.14
C TRP A 312 -17.06 -3.89 17.50
N ARG A 313 -18.32 -3.79 17.03
CA ARG A 313 -19.05 -4.91 16.41
C ARG A 313 -18.45 -5.37 15.09
N ASP A 314 -17.63 -4.52 14.47
CA ASP A 314 -16.89 -4.84 13.24
C ASP A 314 -15.73 -5.82 13.45
N ILE A 315 -15.37 -6.13 14.71
CA ILE A 315 -14.34 -7.12 15.04
C ILE A 315 -14.99 -8.51 15.05
N ASN A 316 -14.81 -9.24 13.95
CA ASN A 316 -15.33 -10.59 13.77
C ASN A 316 -14.20 -11.60 13.52
N SER A 317 -14.52 -12.89 13.59
CA SER A 317 -13.56 -13.97 13.31
C SER A 317 -12.94 -13.86 11.92
N ARG A 318 -13.71 -13.41 10.91
CA ARG A 318 -13.23 -13.21 9.54
C ARG A 318 -12.10 -12.18 9.49
N LEU A 319 -12.19 -11.09 10.24
CA LEU A 319 -11.14 -10.08 10.37
C LEU A 319 -9.87 -10.67 10.98
N ILE A 320 -10.00 -11.41 12.08
CA ILE A 320 -8.87 -11.98 12.81
C ILE A 320 -8.18 -13.06 11.97
N ILE A 321 -8.93 -14.00 11.40
CA ILE A 321 -8.40 -15.03 10.50
C ILE A 321 -7.71 -14.38 9.30
N GLY A 322 -8.34 -13.36 8.70
CA GLY A 322 -7.74 -12.61 7.60
C GLY A 322 -6.43 -11.92 7.98
N ALA A 323 -6.40 -11.25 9.13
CA ALA A 323 -5.21 -10.59 9.65
C ALA A 323 -4.09 -11.61 9.98
N THR A 324 -4.43 -12.76 10.54
CA THR A 324 -3.46 -13.84 10.79
C THR A 324 -2.85 -14.35 9.47
N LEU A 325 -3.68 -14.71 8.48
CA LEU A 325 -3.19 -15.18 7.18
C LEU A 325 -2.33 -14.12 6.47
N PHE A 326 -2.75 -12.85 6.55
CA PHE A 326 -1.97 -11.73 6.05
C PHE A 326 -0.61 -11.65 6.76
N GLY A 327 -0.59 -11.76 8.08
CA GLY A 327 0.63 -11.75 8.90
C GLY A 327 1.59 -12.87 8.52
N VAL A 328 1.09 -14.09 8.30
CA VAL A 328 1.90 -15.23 7.86
C VAL A 328 2.55 -14.94 6.51
N GLY A 329 1.76 -14.59 5.49
CA GLY A 329 2.29 -14.31 4.15
C GLY A 329 3.25 -13.12 4.12
N TRP A 330 2.96 -12.06 4.87
CA TRP A 330 3.82 -10.88 4.97
C TRP A 330 5.14 -11.19 5.70
N GLY A 331 5.11 -11.98 6.79
CA GLY A 331 6.31 -12.38 7.53
C GLY A 331 7.22 -13.36 6.79
N MET A 332 6.67 -14.13 5.84
CA MET A 332 7.45 -15.05 5.00
C MET A 332 8.39 -14.34 4.03
N CYS A 333 7.92 -13.26 3.39
CA CYS A 333 8.66 -12.64 2.27
C CYS A 333 8.83 -11.12 2.37
N GLY A 334 8.20 -10.45 3.33
CA GLY A 334 8.28 -9.00 3.55
C GLY A 334 7.53 -8.16 2.51
N ILE A 335 6.86 -8.76 1.52
CA ILE A 335 6.19 -8.03 0.43
C ILE A 335 4.73 -7.72 0.80
N CYS A 336 4.32 -6.47 0.58
CA CYS A 336 2.95 -5.97 0.78
C CYS A 336 2.33 -5.54 -0.56
N PRO A 337 0.98 -5.46 -0.68
CA PRO A 337 0.31 -5.07 -1.92
C PRO A 337 0.71 -3.69 -2.47
N GLY A 338 0.90 -2.70 -1.59
CA GLY A 338 1.40 -1.37 -1.94
C GLY A 338 2.76 -1.41 -2.65
N PRO A 339 3.83 -1.81 -1.93
CA PRO A 339 5.15 -2.00 -2.52
C PRO A 339 5.17 -2.91 -3.75
N ALA A 340 4.43 -4.02 -3.73
CA ALA A 340 4.36 -4.94 -4.87
C ALA A 340 3.82 -4.26 -6.13
N THR A 341 2.80 -3.42 -6.01
CA THR A 341 2.24 -2.68 -7.14
C THR A 341 3.25 -1.71 -7.73
N VAL A 342 3.98 -0.98 -6.89
CA VAL A 342 5.04 -0.06 -7.35
C VAL A 342 6.19 -0.84 -8.00
N LEU A 343 6.58 -1.97 -7.43
CA LEU A 343 7.61 -2.85 -8.00
C LEU A 343 7.16 -3.43 -9.35
N LEU A 344 5.90 -3.85 -9.51
CA LEU A 344 5.37 -4.27 -10.81
C LEU A 344 5.49 -3.15 -11.85
N GLY A 345 5.14 -1.92 -11.48
CA GLY A 345 5.33 -0.76 -12.36
C GLY A 345 6.81 -0.55 -12.73
N ALA A 346 7.72 -0.67 -11.77
CA ALA A 346 9.16 -0.57 -12.02
C ALA A 346 9.66 -1.69 -12.95
N ALA A 347 9.09 -2.90 -12.85
CA ALA A 347 9.43 -4.00 -13.76
C ALA A 347 9.02 -3.73 -15.22
N MET A 348 8.05 -2.82 -15.46
CA MET A 348 7.58 -2.52 -16.82
C MET A 348 8.53 -1.58 -17.60
N SER A 349 9.49 -0.90 -16.96
CA SER A 349 10.31 0.14 -17.61
C SER A 349 11.52 -0.37 -18.44
N GLY A 350 11.86 -1.68 -18.46
CA GLY A 350 12.85 -2.32 -19.38
C GLY A 350 13.79 -3.37 -18.73
N GLU A 351 15.05 -3.50 -19.17
CA GLU A 351 16.06 -4.59 -18.95
C GLU A 351 16.15 -5.26 -17.55
N MET A 352 15.69 -4.58 -16.50
CA MET A 352 15.42 -5.10 -15.15
C MET A 352 14.23 -6.09 -15.08
N GLN A 353 13.57 -6.31 -16.23
CA GLN A 353 12.38 -7.10 -16.47
C GLN A 353 12.51 -8.55 -15.99
N SER A 354 13.56 -9.29 -16.33
CA SER A 354 13.45 -10.75 -16.24
C SER A 354 13.40 -11.29 -14.81
N GLN A 355 14.17 -10.76 -13.86
CA GLN A 355 14.25 -11.32 -12.51
C GLN A 355 13.28 -10.67 -11.53
N LEU A 356 13.07 -9.35 -11.62
CA LEU A 356 12.07 -8.69 -10.79
C LEU A 356 10.66 -9.16 -11.16
N TRP A 357 10.38 -9.27 -12.47
CA TRP A 357 9.11 -9.80 -12.94
C TRP A 357 8.90 -11.23 -12.46
N LYS A 358 9.92 -12.09 -12.51
CA LYS A 358 9.82 -13.46 -11.97
C LYS A 358 9.50 -13.48 -10.48
N ARG A 359 10.06 -12.57 -9.68
CA ARG A 359 9.82 -12.54 -8.22
C ARG A 359 8.47 -11.93 -7.87
N VAL A 360 8.28 -10.68 -8.26
CA VAL A 360 7.09 -9.89 -7.92
C VAL A 360 5.89 -10.38 -8.71
N GLY A 361 6.08 -10.85 -9.95
CA GLY A 361 5.03 -11.49 -10.73
C GLY A 361 4.55 -12.80 -10.11
N MET A 362 5.44 -13.68 -9.63
CA MET A 362 5.02 -14.90 -8.93
C MET A 362 4.26 -14.59 -7.64
N TRP A 363 4.74 -13.61 -6.86
CA TRP A 363 4.00 -13.11 -5.69
C TRP A 363 2.64 -12.52 -6.09
N ALA A 364 2.56 -11.73 -7.16
CA ALA A 364 1.34 -11.09 -7.63
C ALA A 364 0.30 -12.09 -8.14
N ILE A 365 0.74 -13.16 -8.82
CA ILE A 365 -0.12 -14.28 -9.23
C ILE A 365 -0.71 -14.95 -7.98
N GLY A 366 0.13 -15.24 -6.98
CA GLY A 366 -0.33 -15.72 -5.68
C GLY A 366 -1.35 -14.78 -5.06
N PHE A 367 -1.04 -13.48 -4.96
CA PHE A 367 -1.92 -12.47 -4.39
C PHE A 367 -3.27 -12.38 -5.09
N ALA A 368 -3.29 -12.40 -6.43
CA ALA A 368 -4.52 -12.38 -7.21
C ALA A 368 -5.36 -13.65 -6.98
N THR A 369 -4.74 -14.83 -7.06
CA THR A 369 -5.43 -16.11 -6.85
C THR A 369 -5.98 -16.26 -5.44
N GLY A 370 -5.22 -15.87 -4.42
CA GLY A 370 -5.67 -15.84 -3.04
C GLY A 370 -6.80 -14.83 -2.81
N GLY A 371 -6.69 -13.64 -3.39
CA GLY A 371 -7.74 -12.63 -3.33
C GLY A 371 -9.06 -13.08 -3.95
N LEU A 372 -9.00 -13.86 -5.04
CA LEU A 372 -10.17 -14.47 -5.69
C LEU A 372 -10.82 -15.52 -4.78
N LEU A 373 -10.03 -16.45 -4.24
CA LEU A 373 -10.55 -17.50 -3.36
C LEU A 373 -11.14 -16.92 -2.07
N GLY A 374 -10.46 -15.96 -1.45
CA GLY A 374 -10.97 -15.27 -0.26
C GLY A 374 -12.25 -14.45 -0.52
N GLY A 375 -12.60 -14.20 -1.79
CA GLY A 375 -13.88 -13.59 -2.16
C GLY A 375 -15.04 -14.57 -2.25
N MET A 376 -14.74 -15.88 -2.32
CA MET A 376 -15.74 -16.96 -2.32
C MET A 376 -16.04 -17.46 -0.90
N LEU A 377 -15.14 -17.21 0.05
CA LEU A 377 -15.27 -17.46 1.50
C LEU A 377 -15.89 -16.26 2.22
#